data_AF-A0A2V2Q1V6-F1
#
_entry.id   AF-A0A2V2Q1V6-F1
#
_cell.length_a   1.000
_cell.length_b   1.000
_cell.length_c   1.000
_cell.angle_alpha   90.00
_cell.angle_beta   90.00
_cell.angle_gamma   90.00
#
_symmetry.space_group_name_H-M   'P 1'
#
loop_
_entity.id
_entity.type
_entity.pdbx_description
1 polymer ?
#
loop_
_entity_poly.entity_id
_entity_poly.type
_entity_poly.pdbx_seq_one_letter_code
_entity_poly.pdbx_strand_id
1 'polypeptide(L)'
;MAAAVAVALAGADVDTVVNAALAQLPDATEIARNATHAVRLAREFADEPAGAFALVPVLEHQIVDHVYSYGIAAAETVPVALALTTAARGEITQALPAAACLSRVADSAPALAGALTGAIGSITAVPAGWREACRTLAGCALPRLAGLDLLELAGLLAAAEPAAPGGQFRHDAHNGHGTRRLDPADLPRHARTR
;
A
#
# COMPACT_ATOMS: atom_id res chain seq x y z
N MET A 1 -3.19 -6.32 -1.39
CA MET A 1 -1.91 -5.73 -1.86
C MET A 1 -2.05 -4.28 -2.27
N ALA A 2 -2.86 -3.93 -3.28
CA ALA A 2 -2.99 -2.53 -3.74
C ALA A 2 -3.35 -1.53 -2.61
N ALA A 3 -4.33 -1.86 -1.77
CA ALA A 3 -4.69 -1.01 -0.62
C ALA A 3 -3.54 -0.79 0.37
N ALA A 4 -2.79 -1.86 0.69
CA ALA A 4 -1.60 -1.77 1.52
C ALA A 4 -0.52 -0.87 0.90
N VAL A 5 -0.22 -1.03 -0.39
CA VAL A 5 0.76 -0.17 -1.09
C VAL A 5 0.31 1.29 -1.08
N ALA A 6 -0.96 1.57 -1.37
CA ALA A 6 -1.49 2.93 -1.35
C ALA A 6 -1.36 3.58 0.05
N VAL A 7 -1.66 2.83 1.11
CA VAL A 7 -1.53 3.28 2.50
C VAL A 7 -0.06 3.45 2.90
N ALA A 8 0.83 2.60 2.41
CA ALA A 8 2.27 2.71 2.64
C ALA A 8 2.85 3.98 1.99
N LEU A 9 2.48 4.25 0.73
CA LEU A 9 2.88 5.46 0.01
C LEU A 9 2.34 6.74 0.67
N ALA A 10 1.24 6.66 1.41
CA ALA A 10 0.73 7.75 2.24
C ALA A 10 1.49 7.94 3.57
N GLY A 11 2.54 7.14 3.82
CA GLY A 11 3.42 7.27 4.99
C GLY A 11 2.92 6.59 6.26
N ALA A 12 2.00 5.63 6.15
CA ALA A 12 1.49 4.90 7.31
C ALA A 12 2.51 3.87 7.85
N ASP A 13 2.36 3.51 9.13
CA ASP A 13 3.15 2.44 9.76
C ASP A 13 2.79 1.04 9.23
N VAL A 14 3.67 0.07 9.50
CA VAL A 14 3.57 -1.33 9.01
C VAL A 14 2.25 -1.98 9.38
N ASP A 15 1.79 -1.82 10.63
CA ASP A 15 0.55 -2.44 11.08
C ASP A 15 -0.66 -1.84 10.36
N THR A 16 -0.72 -0.53 10.22
CA THR A 16 -1.77 0.17 9.47
C THR A 16 -1.80 -0.26 8.01
N VAL A 17 -0.63 -0.38 7.38
CA VAL A 17 -0.47 -0.88 6.01
C VAL A 17 -0.99 -2.31 5.86
N VAL A 18 -0.58 -3.22 6.75
CA VAL A 18 -0.99 -4.63 6.69
C VAL A 18 -2.49 -4.77 6.97
N ASN A 19 -3.01 -4.04 7.96
CA ASN A 19 -4.43 -4.03 8.28
C ASN A 19 -5.28 -3.49 7.12
N ALA A 20 -4.77 -2.52 6.35
CA ALA A 20 -5.43 -2.03 5.14
C ALA A 20 -5.56 -3.11 4.06
N ALA A 21 -4.58 -4.02 3.91
CA ALA A 21 -4.75 -5.18 3.03
C ALA A 21 -5.79 -6.15 3.57
N LEU A 22 -5.74 -6.48 4.87
CA LEU A 22 -6.67 -7.42 5.49
C LEU A 22 -8.13 -6.97 5.35
N ALA A 23 -8.40 -5.67 5.52
CA ALA A 23 -9.73 -5.09 5.39
C ALA A 23 -10.35 -5.21 3.99
N GLN A 24 -9.57 -5.53 2.95
CA GLN A 24 -10.07 -5.73 1.59
C GLN A 24 -10.39 -7.20 1.27
N LEU A 25 -10.04 -8.13 2.15
CA LEU A 25 -10.24 -9.56 1.90
C LEU A 25 -11.66 -9.95 2.31
N PRO A 26 -12.49 -10.51 1.41
CA PRO A 26 -13.85 -10.92 1.78
C PRO A 26 -13.83 -12.03 2.83
N ASP A 27 -14.73 -11.92 3.80
CA ASP A 27 -14.92 -12.94 4.84
C ASP A 27 -15.20 -14.33 4.22
N ALA A 28 -14.89 -15.38 4.99
CA ALA A 28 -15.04 -16.79 4.59
C ALA A 28 -14.24 -17.24 3.36
N THR A 29 -13.40 -16.38 2.76
CA THR A 29 -12.44 -16.80 1.73
C THR A 29 -11.20 -17.44 2.33
N GLU A 30 -10.54 -18.30 1.55
CA GLU A 30 -9.27 -18.91 1.98
C GLU A 30 -8.16 -17.88 2.15
N ILE A 31 -8.05 -16.93 1.22
CA ILE A 31 -7.08 -15.83 1.32
C ILE A 31 -7.27 -15.00 2.59
N ALA A 32 -8.52 -14.70 3.00
CA ALA A 32 -8.80 -13.99 4.24
C ALA A 32 -8.34 -14.80 5.46
N ARG A 33 -8.73 -16.09 5.54
CA ARG A 33 -8.33 -16.97 6.66
C ARG A 33 -6.81 -17.08 6.76
N ASN A 34 -6.14 -17.38 5.65
CA ASN A 34 -4.69 -17.55 5.62
C ASN A 34 -3.97 -16.23 5.94
N ALA A 35 -4.45 -15.09 5.44
CA ALA A 35 -3.83 -13.79 5.70
C ALA A 35 -3.92 -13.41 7.18
N THR A 36 -5.11 -13.54 7.78
CA THR A 36 -5.29 -13.28 9.22
C THR A 36 -4.43 -14.23 10.07
N HIS A 37 -4.38 -15.51 9.71
CA HIS A 37 -3.55 -16.50 10.42
C HIS A 37 -2.06 -16.20 10.30
N ALA A 38 -1.56 -15.95 9.09
CA ALA A 38 -0.14 -15.66 8.84
C ALA A 38 0.33 -14.36 9.51
N VAL A 39 -0.50 -13.30 9.49
CA VAL A 39 -0.17 -12.03 10.17
C VAL A 39 -0.17 -12.20 11.69
N ARG A 40 -1.08 -13.01 12.25
CA ARG A 40 -1.06 -13.34 13.69
C ARG A 40 0.24 -14.05 14.06
N LEU A 41 0.63 -15.08 13.31
CA LEU A 41 1.92 -15.77 13.51
C LEU A 41 3.09 -14.80 13.41
N ALA A 42 3.10 -13.89 12.43
CA ALA A 42 4.17 -12.90 12.30
C ALA A 42 4.30 -11.98 13.52
N ARG A 43 3.18 -11.58 14.12
CA ARG A 43 3.18 -10.77 15.35
C ARG A 43 3.71 -11.55 16.55
N GLU A 44 3.44 -12.85 16.63
CA GLU A 44 4.00 -13.73 17.66
C GLU A 44 5.52 -13.90 17.52
N PHE A 45 6.07 -13.72 16.32
CA PHE A 45 7.50 -13.87 16.00
C PHE A 45 8.26 -12.53 15.91
N ALA A 46 7.62 -11.41 16.25
CA ALA A 46 8.19 -10.07 16.04
C ALA A 46 9.51 -9.82 16.80
N ASP A 47 9.72 -10.51 17.91
CA ASP A 47 10.89 -10.36 18.78
C ASP A 47 11.92 -11.50 18.62
N GLU A 48 11.73 -12.39 17.64
CA GLU A 48 12.68 -13.47 17.38
C GLU A 48 14.05 -12.92 16.95
N PRO A 49 15.17 -13.41 17.53
CA PRO A 49 16.52 -12.91 17.19
C PRO A 49 16.89 -13.09 15.71
N ALA A 50 16.34 -14.11 15.06
CA ALA A 50 16.55 -14.36 13.63
C ALA A 50 15.63 -13.51 12.72
N GLY A 51 14.79 -12.64 13.28
CA GLY A 51 13.89 -11.75 12.56
C GLY A 51 12.89 -12.51 11.68
N ALA A 52 12.52 -11.92 10.54
CA ALA A 52 11.54 -12.52 9.61
C ALA A 52 11.94 -13.93 9.12
N PHE A 53 13.22 -14.27 9.12
CA PHE A 53 13.68 -15.59 8.71
C PHE A 53 13.22 -16.71 9.65
N ALA A 54 13.05 -16.42 10.95
CA ALA A 54 12.54 -17.36 11.95
C ALA A 54 11.14 -17.90 11.59
N LEU A 55 10.36 -17.10 10.85
CA LEU A 55 8.99 -17.40 10.50
C LEU A 55 8.87 -18.34 9.28
N VAL A 56 9.95 -18.52 8.50
CA VAL A 56 9.93 -19.32 7.25
C VAL A 56 9.43 -20.75 7.46
N PRO A 57 9.97 -21.56 8.40
CA PRO A 57 9.51 -22.94 8.58
C PRO A 57 8.03 -23.02 9.01
N VAL A 58 7.57 -22.04 9.76
CA VAL A 58 6.18 -21.97 10.24
C VAL A 58 5.22 -21.65 9.10
N LEU A 59 5.56 -20.68 8.25
CA LEU A 59 4.76 -20.36 7.06
C LEU A 59 4.74 -21.53 6.07
N GLU A 60 5.89 -22.17 5.85
CA GLU A 60 5.97 -23.34 4.98
C GLU A 60 5.02 -24.43 5.45
N HIS A 61 4.99 -24.72 6.75
CA HIS A 61 4.17 -25.80 7.31
C HIS A 61 2.67 -25.46 7.44
N GLN A 62 2.33 -24.22 7.77
CA GLN A 62 0.96 -23.85 8.16
C GLN A 62 0.18 -23.08 7.11
N ILE A 63 0.85 -22.45 6.14
CA ILE A 63 0.20 -21.61 5.13
C ILE A 63 0.35 -22.21 3.75
N VAL A 64 1.53 -22.70 3.41
CA VAL A 64 1.81 -23.13 2.05
C VAL A 64 1.48 -24.62 1.92
N ASP A 65 0.44 -24.96 1.15
CA ASP A 65 -0.02 -26.34 1.06
C ASP A 65 1.05 -27.23 0.38
N HIS A 66 1.15 -28.48 0.83
CA HIS A 66 2.07 -29.50 0.34
C HIS A 66 1.38 -30.55 -0.55
N VAL A 67 0.05 -30.53 -0.66
CA VAL A 67 -0.74 -31.61 -1.26
C VAL A 67 -1.27 -31.26 -2.65
N TYR A 68 -1.36 -29.99 -3.03
CA TYR A 68 -1.91 -29.58 -4.33
C TYR A 68 -0.84 -29.30 -5.40
N SER A 69 -1.08 -29.85 -6.59
CA SER A 69 -0.25 -29.68 -7.81
C SER A 69 -0.62 -28.44 -8.64
N TYR A 70 -1.49 -27.55 -8.14
CA TYR A 70 -1.85 -26.30 -8.81
C TYR A 70 -1.14 -25.14 -8.14
N GLY A 71 -0.32 -24.44 -8.93
CA GLY A 71 0.66 -23.48 -8.47
C GLY A 71 0.10 -22.24 -7.79
N ILE A 72 0.90 -21.73 -6.85
CA ILE A 72 1.01 -20.33 -6.43
C ILE A 72 -0.34 -19.62 -6.32
N ALA A 73 -1.16 -20.07 -5.36
CA ALA A 73 -2.43 -19.41 -5.11
C ALA A 73 -2.21 -18.02 -4.48
N ALA A 74 -3.04 -17.05 -4.85
CA ALA A 74 -3.09 -15.77 -4.15
C ALA A 74 -3.38 -15.95 -2.65
N ALA A 75 -4.12 -17.02 -2.31
CA ALA A 75 -4.42 -17.44 -0.95
C ALA A 75 -3.19 -17.93 -0.14
N GLU A 76 -2.02 -18.06 -0.76
CA GLU A 76 -0.76 -18.42 -0.08
C GLU A 76 0.25 -17.27 -0.17
N THR A 77 0.43 -16.72 -1.37
CA THR A 77 1.45 -15.68 -1.63
C THR A 77 1.16 -14.36 -0.93
N VAL A 78 -0.10 -13.91 -0.91
CA VAL A 78 -0.49 -12.66 -0.24
C VAL A 78 -0.31 -12.79 1.28
N PRO A 79 -0.82 -13.85 1.96
CA PRO A 79 -0.55 -14.08 3.36
C PRO A 79 0.94 -14.11 3.72
N VAL A 80 1.76 -14.84 2.96
CA VAL A 80 3.21 -14.91 3.17
C VAL A 80 3.85 -13.53 3.07
N ALA A 81 3.51 -12.74 2.05
CA ALA A 81 4.06 -11.40 1.87
C ALA A 81 3.69 -10.45 3.03
N LEU A 82 2.43 -10.49 3.49
CA LEU A 82 1.97 -9.68 4.61
C LEU A 82 2.65 -10.10 5.93
N ALA A 83 2.76 -11.41 6.17
CA ALA A 83 3.39 -11.96 7.36
C ALA A 83 4.88 -11.60 7.43
N LEU A 84 5.63 -11.80 6.35
CA LEU A 84 7.05 -11.49 6.32
C LEU A 84 7.32 -9.97 6.37
N THR A 85 6.46 -9.15 5.78
CA THR A 85 6.51 -7.69 5.95
C THR A 85 6.31 -7.30 7.42
N THR A 86 5.34 -7.93 8.09
CA THR A 86 5.04 -7.69 9.52
C THR A 86 6.22 -8.10 10.39
N ALA A 87 6.72 -9.33 10.24
CA ALA A 87 7.83 -9.86 11.03
C ALA A 87 9.15 -9.10 10.78
N ALA A 88 9.36 -8.60 9.56
CA ALA A 88 10.51 -7.76 9.22
C ALA A 88 10.35 -6.30 9.68
N ARG A 89 9.19 -5.91 10.23
CA ARG A 89 8.86 -4.51 10.53
C ARG A 89 9.08 -3.57 9.34
N GLY A 90 8.72 -4.04 8.14
CA GLY A 90 8.90 -3.29 6.89
C GLY A 90 10.31 -3.34 6.29
N GLU A 91 11.29 -3.99 6.93
CA GLU A 91 12.66 -4.06 6.43
C GLU A 91 12.80 -5.00 5.23
N ILE A 92 13.04 -4.43 4.04
CA ILE A 92 13.16 -5.20 2.78
C ILE A 92 14.29 -6.24 2.83
N THR A 93 15.39 -5.94 3.53
CA THR A 93 16.56 -6.82 3.64
C THR A 93 16.29 -8.06 4.50
N GLN A 94 15.22 -8.05 5.31
CA GLN A 94 14.76 -9.23 6.03
C GLN A 94 13.61 -9.92 5.30
N ALA A 95 12.57 -9.18 4.89
CA ALA A 95 11.36 -9.77 4.32
C ALA A 95 11.62 -10.48 2.99
N LEU A 96 12.38 -9.85 2.08
CA LEU A 96 12.55 -10.33 0.71
C LEU A 96 13.37 -11.64 0.67
N PRO A 97 14.54 -11.76 1.35
CA PRO A 97 15.26 -13.03 1.42
C PRO A 97 14.45 -14.14 2.12
N ALA A 98 13.74 -13.83 3.20
CA ALA A 98 12.89 -14.81 3.88
C ALA A 98 11.79 -15.34 2.96
N ALA A 99 11.16 -14.47 2.15
CA ALA A 99 10.15 -14.87 1.18
C ALA A 99 10.75 -15.75 0.07
N ALA A 100 11.98 -15.46 -0.36
CA ALA A 100 12.66 -16.23 -1.41
C ALA A 100 13.02 -17.66 -0.97
N CYS A 101 13.13 -17.90 0.34
CA CYS A 101 13.37 -19.24 0.89
C CYS A 101 12.12 -20.14 0.86
N LEU A 102 10.92 -19.59 0.64
CA LEU A 102 9.69 -20.36 0.50
C LEU A 102 9.50 -20.80 -0.95
N SER A 103 10.24 -21.84 -1.36
CA SER A 103 10.38 -22.29 -2.76
C SER A 103 9.08 -22.37 -3.56
N ARG A 104 7.98 -22.83 -2.95
CA ARG A 104 6.69 -23.02 -3.64
C ARG A 104 6.00 -21.71 -4.00
N VAL A 105 6.28 -20.64 -3.26
CA VAL A 105 5.71 -19.30 -3.49
C VAL A 105 6.75 -18.29 -3.97
N ALA A 106 7.99 -18.75 -4.23
CA ALA A 106 9.14 -17.91 -4.52
C ALA A 106 9.01 -17.08 -5.82
N ASP A 107 8.16 -17.47 -6.77
CA ASP A 107 7.95 -16.68 -7.98
C ASP A 107 7.16 -15.38 -7.72
N SER A 108 6.35 -15.32 -6.67
CA SER A 108 5.42 -14.21 -6.40
C SER A 108 5.56 -13.59 -5.03
N ALA A 109 5.73 -14.38 -3.97
CA ALA A 109 5.82 -13.85 -2.60
C ALA A 109 6.97 -12.85 -2.40
N PRO A 110 8.20 -13.07 -2.92
CA PRO A 110 9.28 -12.09 -2.81
C PRO A 110 8.98 -10.79 -3.54
N ALA A 111 8.32 -10.85 -4.71
CA ALA A 111 7.92 -9.66 -5.44
C ALA A 111 6.86 -8.84 -4.67
N LEU A 112 5.87 -9.52 -4.07
CA LEU A 112 4.84 -8.88 -3.25
C LEU A 112 5.42 -8.29 -1.95
N ALA A 113 6.29 -9.03 -1.25
CA ALA A 113 6.96 -8.56 -0.04
C ALA A 113 7.90 -7.39 -0.36
N GLY A 114 8.66 -7.47 -1.45
CA GLY A 114 9.55 -6.42 -1.93
C GLY A 114 8.80 -5.15 -2.35
N ALA A 115 7.68 -5.27 -3.05
CA ALA A 115 6.84 -4.13 -3.40
C ALA A 115 6.28 -3.44 -2.14
N LEU A 116 5.86 -4.22 -1.14
CA LEU A 116 5.28 -3.66 0.07
C LEU A 116 6.32 -3.02 0.99
N THR A 117 7.41 -3.73 1.30
CA THR A 117 8.53 -3.20 2.09
C THR A 117 9.25 -2.07 1.37
N GLY A 118 9.33 -2.09 0.04
CA GLY A 118 9.85 -0.99 -0.76
C GLY A 118 8.97 0.26 -0.75
N ALA A 119 7.64 0.12 -0.63
CA ALA A 119 6.71 1.23 -0.48
C ALA A 119 6.71 1.82 0.95
N ILE A 120 6.95 0.99 1.97
CA ILE A 120 7.11 1.42 3.37
C ILE A 120 8.46 2.11 3.57
N GLY A 121 9.52 1.53 2.99
CA GLY A 121 10.88 2.02 3.08
C GLY A 121 11.20 3.11 2.06
N SER A 122 12.48 3.48 2.02
CA SER A 122 13.01 4.36 0.98
C SER A 122 13.83 3.58 -0.03
N ILE A 123 14.14 4.21 -1.17
CA ILE A 123 15.02 3.60 -2.18
C ILE A 123 16.39 3.19 -1.60
N THR A 124 16.88 3.89 -0.56
CA THR A 124 18.17 3.60 0.08
C THR A 124 18.14 2.35 0.96
N ALA A 125 16.95 1.88 1.37
CA ALA A 125 16.80 0.62 2.12
C ALA A 125 17.10 -0.62 1.26
N VAL A 126 16.96 -0.51 -0.06
CA VAL A 126 17.35 -1.58 -0.99
C VAL A 126 18.88 -1.63 -1.08
N PRO A 127 19.56 -2.78 -0.94
CA PRO A 127 21.01 -2.84 -1.14
C PRO A 127 21.43 -2.40 -2.55
N ALA A 128 22.56 -1.68 -2.67
CA ALA A 128 23.04 -1.13 -3.94
C ALA A 128 23.24 -2.22 -5.02
N GLY A 129 23.87 -3.33 -4.66
CA GLY A 129 24.07 -4.45 -5.57
C GLY A 129 22.76 -5.07 -6.09
N TRP A 130 21.69 -5.05 -5.28
CA TRP A 130 20.37 -5.52 -5.73
C TRP A 130 19.76 -4.54 -6.72
N ARG A 131 19.82 -3.24 -6.43
CA ARG A 131 19.33 -2.20 -7.34
C ARG A 131 20.05 -2.26 -8.68
N GLU A 132 21.38 -2.35 -8.68
CA GLU A 132 22.19 -2.38 -9.89
C GLU A 132 21.92 -3.64 -10.73
N ALA A 133 21.79 -4.80 -10.09
CA ALA A 133 21.50 -6.06 -10.77
C ALA A 133 20.13 -6.08 -11.46
N CYS A 134 19.14 -5.36 -10.91
CA CYS A 134 17.76 -5.36 -11.43
C CYS A 134 17.40 -4.07 -12.19
N ARG A 135 18.33 -3.11 -12.33
CA ARG A 135 18.04 -1.78 -12.88
C ARG A 135 17.58 -1.83 -14.32
N THR A 136 18.26 -2.61 -15.16
CA THR A 136 17.92 -2.76 -16.57
C THR A 136 17.03 -3.98 -16.74
N LEU A 137 15.82 -3.77 -17.25
CA LEU A 137 14.85 -4.84 -17.44
C LEU A 137 15.29 -5.77 -18.59
N ALA A 138 15.31 -7.07 -18.32
CA ALA A 138 15.63 -8.08 -19.33
C ALA A 138 14.49 -8.29 -20.36
N GLY A 139 13.26 -7.93 -20.01
CA GLY A 139 12.09 -8.11 -20.87
C GLY A 139 11.58 -9.56 -20.97
N CYS A 140 11.95 -10.46 -20.06
CA CYS A 140 11.58 -11.88 -20.14
C CYS A 140 10.05 -12.12 -20.19
N ALA A 141 9.29 -11.49 -19.30
CA ALA A 141 7.83 -11.61 -19.27
C ALA A 141 7.13 -10.62 -20.23
N LEU A 142 7.74 -9.45 -20.44
CA LEU A 142 7.22 -8.38 -21.27
C LEU A 142 8.34 -7.88 -22.21
N PRO A 143 8.49 -8.47 -23.42
CA PRO A 143 9.62 -8.17 -24.31
C PRO A 143 9.77 -6.68 -24.67
N ARG A 144 8.65 -5.96 -24.75
CA ARG A 144 8.63 -4.50 -25.01
C ARG A 144 9.31 -3.65 -23.94
N LEU A 145 9.59 -4.22 -22.75
CA LEU A 145 10.26 -3.52 -21.65
C LEU A 145 11.76 -3.81 -21.62
N ALA A 146 12.30 -4.64 -22.52
CA ALA A 146 13.71 -4.97 -22.56
C ALA A 146 14.58 -3.70 -22.73
N GLY A 147 15.62 -3.56 -21.91
CA GLY A 147 16.57 -2.45 -21.95
C GLY A 147 16.12 -1.17 -21.24
N LEU A 148 14.88 -1.11 -20.72
CA LEU A 148 14.41 0.04 -19.95
C LEU A 148 15.03 0.06 -18.55
N ASP A 149 15.31 1.27 -18.05
CA ASP A 149 15.68 1.50 -16.65
C ASP A 149 14.42 1.49 -15.77
N LEU A 150 14.41 0.60 -14.78
CA LEU A 150 13.30 0.44 -13.84
C LEU A 150 13.04 1.72 -13.03
N LEU A 151 14.06 2.52 -12.72
CA LEU A 151 13.89 3.80 -12.01
C LEU A 151 13.23 4.85 -12.89
N GLU A 152 13.56 4.89 -14.18
CA GLU A 152 12.89 5.78 -15.14
C GLU A 152 11.40 5.41 -15.26
N LEU A 153 11.11 4.10 -15.36
CA LEU A 153 9.73 3.60 -15.39
C LEU A 153 8.96 3.95 -14.11
N ALA A 154 9.59 3.81 -12.94
CA ALA A 154 8.99 4.22 -11.67
C ALA A 154 8.71 5.73 -11.63
N GLY A 155 9.62 6.55 -12.15
CA GLY A 155 9.43 7.99 -12.29
C GLY A 155 8.24 8.37 -13.19
N LEU A 156 8.05 7.66 -14.30
CA LEU A 156 6.89 7.84 -15.17
C LEU A 156 5.58 7.46 -14.48
N LEU A 157 5.57 6.38 -13.70
CA LEU A 157 4.39 5.98 -12.92
C LEU A 157 4.04 7.01 -11.85
N ALA A 158 5.04 7.54 -11.14
CA ALA A 158 4.84 8.61 -10.15
C ALA A 158 4.30 9.89 -10.80
N ALA A 159 4.79 10.25 -11.98
CA ALA A 159 4.29 11.42 -12.72
C ALA A 159 2.85 11.24 -13.27
N ALA A 160 2.38 10.00 -13.40
CA ALA A 160 1.03 9.67 -13.83
C ALA A 160 0.02 9.63 -12.67
N GLU A 161 0.43 9.95 -11.44
CA GLU A 161 -0.46 9.99 -10.28
C GLU A 161 -1.65 10.93 -10.55
N PRO A 162 -2.90 10.44 -10.46
CA PRO A 162 -4.08 11.28 -10.65
C PRO A 162 -4.06 12.43 -9.66
N ALA A 163 -4.26 13.66 -10.13
CA ALA A 163 -4.44 14.79 -9.24
C ALA A 163 -5.54 14.47 -8.21
N ALA A 164 -5.22 14.64 -6.92
CA ALA A 164 -6.20 14.45 -5.86
C ALA A 164 -7.49 15.21 -6.22
N PRO A 165 -8.70 14.61 -6.08
CA PRO A 165 -9.93 15.31 -6.36
C PRO A 165 -9.98 16.55 -5.48
N GLY A 166 -9.73 17.73 -6.07
CA GLY A 166 -9.69 18.98 -5.35
C GLY A 166 -11.02 19.19 -4.64
N GLY A 167 -10.99 19.17 -3.30
CA GLY A 167 -12.14 19.50 -2.47
C GLY A 167 -12.59 20.93 -2.77
N GLN A 168 -13.58 21.09 -3.64
CA GLN A 168 -14.28 22.35 -3.83
C GLN A 168 -15.26 22.56 -2.67
N PHE A 169 -14.75 22.86 -1.48
CA PHE A 169 -15.54 23.59 -0.51
C PHE A 169 -15.41 25.08 -0.85
N ARG A 170 -16.19 25.52 -1.85
CA ARG A 170 -16.48 26.94 -2.02
C ARG A 170 -17.37 27.38 -0.86
N HIS A 171 -16.78 28.11 0.07
CA HIS A 171 -17.50 28.98 0.98
C HIS A 171 -17.95 30.21 0.18
N ASP A 172 -19.04 30.08 -0.58
CA ASP A 172 -19.70 31.25 -1.15
C ASP A 172 -20.44 31.96 -0.02
N ALA A 173 -19.76 32.91 0.61
CA ALA A 173 -20.37 33.91 1.47
C ALA A 173 -21.38 34.70 0.64
N HIS A 174 -22.67 34.44 0.84
CA HIS A 174 -23.73 35.32 0.41
C HIS A 174 -23.54 36.69 1.06
N ASN A 175 -23.05 37.67 0.30
CA ASN A 175 -23.31 39.06 0.63
C ASN A 175 -23.47 39.91 -0.63
N GLY A 176 -24.60 40.60 -0.70
CA GLY A 176 -24.82 41.73 -1.60
C GLY A 176 -25.72 41.44 -2.79
N HIS A 177 -27.04 41.54 -2.59
CA HIS A 177 -27.92 42.09 -3.62
C HIS A 177 -28.85 43.13 -2.98
N GLY A 178 -28.53 44.38 -3.25
CA GLY A 178 -29.35 45.53 -2.92
C GLY A 178 -30.65 45.53 -3.73
N THR A 179 -31.75 45.83 -3.05
CA THR A 179 -33.03 46.14 -3.67
C THR A 179 -33.33 47.62 -3.49
N ARG A 180 -33.29 48.35 -4.61
CA ARG A 180 -34.00 49.62 -4.84
C ARG A 180 -35.01 49.27 -5.93
N ARG A 181 -36.29 49.61 -5.89
CA ARG A 181 -36.96 50.91 -5.71
C ARG A 181 -38.49 50.60 -5.80
N LEU A 182 -39.43 51.21 -5.09
CA LEU A 182 -40.12 52.47 -5.43
C LEU A 182 -41.21 52.82 -4.38
N ASP A 183 -41.30 54.11 -4.06
CA ASP A 183 -42.37 54.88 -3.38
C ASP A 183 -43.73 54.78 -4.11
N PRO A 184 -44.91 55.09 -3.51
CA PRO A 184 -45.20 56.43 -2.91
C PRO A 184 -46.24 56.51 -1.76
N ALA A 185 -46.06 57.47 -0.84
CA ALA A 185 -47.10 58.43 -0.41
C ALA A 185 -46.68 59.22 0.85
N ASP A 186 -46.78 60.55 0.73
CA ASP A 186 -47.28 61.49 1.72
C ASP A 186 -46.52 61.75 3.05
N LEU A 187 -45.61 62.72 2.93
CA LEU A 187 -45.62 64.00 3.66
C LEU A 187 -45.23 64.04 5.16
N PRO A 188 -44.73 65.21 5.63
CA PRO A 188 -43.67 65.31 6.64
C PRO A 188 -44.18 65.75 8.01
N ARG A 189 -43.33 65.61 9.04
CA ARG A 189 -43.21 66.37 10.31
C ARG A 189 -42.69 65.41 11.41
N HIS A 190 -41.76 65.71 12.30
CA HIS A 190 -41.23 66.94 12.86
C HIS A 190 -39.80 66.68 13.37
N ALA A 191 -38.94 67.70 13.32
CA ALA A 191 -37.76 67.78 14.17
C ALA A 191 -38.17 67.91 15.64
N ARG A 192 -37.46 67.23 16.55
CA ARG A 192 -37.09 67.78 17.87
C ARG A 192 -35.95 66.99 18.50
N THR A 193 -35.05 67.80 19.05
CA THR A 193 -33.79 67.59 19.76
C THR A 193 -33.90 66.95 21.15
N ARG A 194 -32.73 66.46 21.59
CA ARG A 194 -32.25 66.06 22.93
C ARG A 194 -32.46 64.60 23.32
#